data_AF-A0A7J7KII6-F1
#
_entry.id   AF-A0A7J7KII6-F1
#
_cell.length_a   1.000
_cell.length_b   1.000
_cell.length_c   1.000
_cell.angle_alpha   90.00
_cell.angle_beta   90.00
_cell.angle_gamma   90.00
#
_symmetry.space_group_name_H-M   'P 1'
#
loop_
_entity.id
_entity.type
_entity.pdbx_description
1 polymer ?
#
loop_
_entity_poly.entity_id
_entity_poly.type
_entity_poly.pdbx_seq_one_letter_code
_entity_poly.pdbx_strand_id
1 'polypeptide(L)'
;MLQYYATREKMNDVGREGELEEVNKRALQIAKEVARENNKLFAGGLCNSNLYDPNKPETIQECEDMFTEQCQWAKEAGVDFMIAETFWDYGEASLALKVMKRFNLPNVVSICATSKKEITFDEVPVPEALARLESEGADVVALNCARGPKTMLPLIEKCKAVCKVMQ
;
A
#
# COMPACT_ATOMS: atom_id res chain seq x y z
N MET A 1 -10.21 -2.60 5.42
CA MET A 1 -9.39 -3.32 4.42
C MET A 1 -9.21 -4.75 4.87
N LEU A 2 -9.39 -5.75 3.99
CA LEU A 2 -9.23 -7.18 4.30
C LEU A 2 -8.37 -7.93 3.24
N GLN A 3 -7.71 -7.21 2.31
CA GLN A 3 -7.11 -7.78 1.10
C GLN A 3 -5.59 -8.05 1.21
N TYR A 4 -4.95 -7.78 2.35
CA TYR A 4 -3.48 -7.73 2.49
C TYR A 4 -2.73 -8.99 2.01
N TYR A 5 -3.28 -10.20 2.16
CA TYR A 5 -2.62 -11.43 1.68
C TYR A 5 -3.22 -12.00 0.39
N ALA A 6 -4.20 -11.32 -0.21
CA ALA A 6 -4.92 -11.79 -1.38
C ALA A 6 -4.29 -11.29 -2.69
N THR A 7 -2.96 -11.40 -2.82
CA THR A 7 -2.23 -11.20 -4.09
C THR A 7 -1.99 -12.55 -4.75
N ARG A 8 -1.76 -12.55 -6.07
CA ARG A 8 -1.50 -13.78 -6.84
C ARG A 8 -0.32 -14.58 -6.28
N GLU A 9 0.79 -13.89 -6.02
CA GLU A 9 1.99 -14.45 -5.42
C GLU A 9 1.72 -15.13 -4.06
N LYS A 10 1.12 -14.41 -3.10
CA LYS A 10 0.86 -14.94 -1.75
C LYS A 10 -0.18 -16.06 -1.73
N MET A 11 -1.15 -16.04 -2.64
CA MET A 11 -2.14 -17.11 -2.77
C MET A 11 -1.56 -18.35 -3.46
N ASN A 12 -0.57 -18.17 -4.34
CA ASN A 12 0.17 -19.29 -4.95
C ASN A 12 0.98 -20.07 -3.91
N ASP A 13 1.60 -19.40 -2.93
CA ASP A 13 2.34 -20.05 -1.82
C ASP A 13 1.48 -21.06 -1.03
N VAL A 14 0.16 -20.87 -1.01
CA VAL A 14 -0.81 -21.76 -0.34
C VAL A 14 -1.64 -22.59 -1.32
N GLY A 15 -1.33 -22.55 -2.62
CA GLY A 15 -2.01 -23.32 -3.66
C GLY A 15 -3.46 -22.91 -3.94
N ARG A 16 -3.83 -21.65 -3.66
CA ARG A 16 -5.21 -21.14 -3.79
C ARG A 16 -5.36 -20.01 -4.81
N GLU A 17 -4.43 -19.92 -5.76
CA GLU A 17 -4.45 -18.88 -6.81
C GLU A 17 -5.78 -18.85 -7.59
N GLY A 18 -6.41 -20.01 -7.82
CA GLY A 18 -7.71 -20.10 -8.51
C GLY A 18 -8.87 -19.42 -7.77
N GLU A 19 -8.69 -19.08 -6.48
CA GLU A 19 -9.69 -18.41 -5.65
C GLU A 19 -9.39 -16.91 -5.46
N LEU A 20 -8.35 -16.38 -6.12
CA LEU A 20 -7.83 -15.03 -5.92
C LEU A 20 -8.91 -13.93 -6.06
N GLU A 21 -9.65 -13.96 -7.18
CA GLU A 21 -10.70 -12.98 -7.45
C GLU A 21 -11.86 -13.10 -6.45
N GLU A 22 -12.31 -14.33 -6.17
CA GLU A 22 -13.42 -14.58 -5.24
C GLU A 22 -13.08 -14.06 -3.84
N VAL A 23 -11.89 -14.38 -3.34
CA VAL A 23 -11.43 -13.95 -2.01
C VAL A 23 -11.38 -12.43 -1.93
N ASN A 24 -10.83 -11.75 -2.95
CA ASN A 24 -10.77 -10.29 -2.98
C ASN A 24 -12.16 -9.66 -3.00
N LYS A 25 -13.04 -10.11 -3.90
CA LYS A 25 -14.40 -9.57 -4.02
C LYS A 25 -15.23 -9.83 -2.77
N ARG A 26 -15.10 -11.01 -2.15
CA ARG A 26 -15.80 -11.33 -0.91
C ARG A 26 -15.29 -10.49 0.27
N ALA A 27 -13.98 -10.30 0.37
CA ALA A 27 -13.37 -9.45 1.38
C ALA A 27 -13.84 -7.99 1.25
N LEU A 28 -13.90 -7.46 0.03
CA LEU A 28 -14.45 -6.13 -0.27
C LEU A 28 -15.94 -6.04 0.07
N GLN A 29 -16.73 -7.05 -0.28
CA GLN A 29 -18.17 -7.07 0.01
C GLN A 29 -18.46 -7.01 1.51
N ILE A 30 -17.77 -7.83 2.31
CA ILE A 30 -17.92 -7.83 3.79
C ILE A 30 -17.52 -6.46 4.36
N ALA A 31 -16.38 -5.93 3.92
CA ALA A 31 -15.90 -4.63 4.37
C ALA A 31 -16.87 -3.49 4.01
N LYS A 32 -17.50 -3.57 2.82
CA LYS A 32 -18.53 -2.63 2.38
C LYS A 32 -19.77 -2.69 3.26
N GLU A 33 -20.30 -3.88 3.52
CA GLU A 33 -21.48 -4.08 4.37
C GLU A 33 -21.27 -3.42 5.73
N VAL A 34 -20.19 -3.78 6.42
CA VAL A 34 -19.85 -3.22 7.74
C VAL A 34 -19.65 -1.71 7.68
N ALA A 35 -18.94 -1.18 6.67
CA ALA A 35 -18.72 0.25 6.53
C ALA A 35 -20.03 1.01 6.32
N ARG A 36 -20.94 0.52 5.48
CA ARG A 36 -22.21 1.19 5.19
C ARG A 36 -23.20 1.11 6.35
N GLU A 37 -23.28 -0.03 7.04
CA GLU A 37 -24.09 -0.18 8.26
C GLU A 37 -23.69 0.82 9.36
N ASN A 38 -22.40 1.15 9.44
CA ASN A 38 -21.85 2.01 10.49
C ASN A 38 -21.57 3.45 10.03
N ASN A 39 -21.99 3.82 8.81
CA ASN A 39 -21.70 5.11 8.18
C ASN A 39 -20.21 5.50 8.27
N LYS A 40 -19.32 4.57 7.91
CA LYS A 40 -17.86 4.71 7.91
C LYS A 40 -17.31 4.68 6.48
N LEU A 41 -16.07 5.14 6.35
CA LEU A 41 -15.32 5.05 5.10
C LEU A 41 -14.93 3.59 4.82
N PHE A 42 -14.94 3.25 3.54
CA PHE A 42 -14.62 1.94 3.00
C PHE A 42 -13.35 2.02 2.14
N ALA A 43 -12.30 1.32 2.56
CA ALA A 43 -11.00 1.33 1.89
C ALA A 43 -10.67 0.00 1.21
N GLY A 44 -10.16 0.08 -0.02
CA GLY A 44 -9.44 -1.00 -0.69
C GLY A 44 -7.98 -1.05 -0.25
N GLY A 45 -7.31 -2.19 -0.48
CA GLY A 45 -5.97 -2.42 0.03
C GLY A 45 -4.99 -2.99 -0.97
N LEU A 46 -3.77 -2.45 -0.95
CA LEU A 46 -2.57 -3.02 -1.55
C LEU A 46 -1.52 -3.21 -0.45
N CYS A 47 -0.58 -4.10 -0.71
CA CYS A 47 0.55 -4.35 0.18
C CYS A 47 1.80 -4.68 -0.62
N ASN A 48 2.96 -4.74 0.05
CA ASN A 48 4.20 -5.20 -0.56
C ASN A 48 4.05 -6.61 -1.16
N SER A 49 4.70 -6.85 -2.28
CA SER A 49 5.00 -8.19 -2.78
C SER A 49 6.26 -8.74 -2.10
N ASN A 50 6.57 -10.01 -2.34
CA ASN A 50 7.91 -10.55 -2.11
C ASN A 50 8.74 -10.70 -3.40
N LEU A 51 8.27 -10.12 -4.51
CA LEU A 51 8.84 -10.30 -5.84
C LEU A 51 9.71 -9.12 -6.28
N TYR A 52 9.40 -7.92 -5.81
CA TYR A 52 9.97 -6.68 -6.30
C TYR A 52 11.51 -6.68 -6.24
N ASP A 53 12.14 -6.48 -7.40
CA ASP A 53 13.57 -6.28 -7.56
C ASP A 53 13.78 -5.18 -8.60
N PRO A 54 14.31 -3.99 -8.21
CA PRO A 54 14.44 -2.87 -9.13
C PRO A 54 15.39 -3.14 -10.30
N ASN A 55 16.19 -4.21 -10.24
CA ASN A 55 17.12 -4.61 -11.30
C ASN A 55 16.50 -5.61 -12.28
N LYS A 56 15.27 -6.07 -12.05
CA LYS A 56 14.59 -7.08 -12.86
C LYS A 56 13.25 -6.54 -13.39
N PRO A 57 13.21 -6.06 -14.64
CA PRO A 57 12.01 -5.48 -15.22
C PRO A 57 10.77 -6.41 -15.17
N GLU A 58 10.98 -7.72 -15.24
CA GLU A 58 9.93 -8.72 -15.16
C GLU A 58 9.20 -8.69 -13.80
N THR A 59 9.91 -8.50 -12.69
CA THR A 59 9.27 -8.48 -11.36
C THR A 59 8.52 -7.18 -11.12
N ILE A 60 9.01 -6.08 -11.70
CA ILE A 60 8.30 -4.78 -11.69
C ILE A 60 6.96 -4.92 -12.41
N GLN A 61 6.95 -5.55 -13.60
CA GLN A 61 5.72 -5.77 -14.35
C GLN A 61 4.74 -6.67 -13.58
N GLU A 62 5.22 -7.77 -12.98
CA GLU A 62 4.37 -8.66 -12.17
C GLU A 62 3.74 -7.93 -10.97
N CYS A 63 4.49 -7.08 -10.29
CA CYS A 63 3.95 -6.24 -9.20
C CYS A 63 2.89 -5.27 -9.73
N GLU A 64 3.15 -4.62 -10.87
CA GLU A 64 2.21 -3.68 -11.47
C GLU A 64 0.89 -4.36 -11.86
N ASP A 65 0.96 -5.56 -12.43
CA ASP A 65 -0.20 -6.35 -12.81
C ASP A 65 -1.02 -6.74 -11.58
N MET A 66 -0.37 -7.26 -10.53
CA MET A 66 -1.04 -7.60 -9.26
C MET A 66 -1.74 -6.39 -8.62
N PHE A 67 -1.06 -5.23 -8.57
CA PHE A 67 -1.66 -4.01 -8.02
C PHE A 67 -2.83 -3.54 -8.88
N THR A 68 -2.74 -3.69 -10.20
CA THR A 68 -3.78 -3.29 -11.15
C THR A 68 -5.03 -4.14 -10.97
N GLU A 69 -4.90 -5.47 -10.84
CA GLU A 69 -6.02 -6.39 -10.56
C GLU A 69 -6.75 -6.00 -9.26
N GLN A 70 -6.01 -5.78 -8.17
CA GLN A 70 -6.59 -5.41 -6.89
C GLN A 70 -7.27 -4.03 -6.91
N CYS A 71 -6.67 -3.05 -7.57
CA CYS A 71 -7.28 -1.72 -7.75
C CYS A 71 -8.56 -1.79 -8.58
N GLN A 72 -8.59 -2.62 -9.62
CA GLN A 72 -9.79 -2.83 -10.45
C GLN A 72 -10.93 -3.38 -9.61
N TRP A 73 -10.71 -4.44 -8.82
CA TRP A 73 -11.75 -4.99 -7.95
C TRP A 73 -12.21 -4.01 -6.87
N ALA A 74 -11.28 -3.26 -6.27
CA ALA A 74 -11.62 -2.23 -5.30
C ALA A 74 -12.48 -1.11 -5.91
N LYS A 75 -12.14 -0.67 -7.13
CA LYS A 75 -12.93 0.33 -7.87
C LYS A 75 -14.33 -0.19 -8.18
N GLU A 76 -14.46 -1.43 -8.67
CA GLU A 76 -15.76 -2.08 -8.92
C GLU A 76 -16.61 -2.19 -7.66
N ALA A 77 -16.00 -2.49 -6.52
CA ALA A 77 -16.70 -2.55 -5.23
C ALA A 77 -17.20 -1.19 -4.74
N GLY A 78 -16.66 -0.08 -5.27
CA GLY A 78 -17.01 1.28 -4.90
C GLY A 78 -16.38 1.70 -3.57
N VAL A 79 -15.07 1.45 -3.42
CA VAL A 79 -14.28 1.97 -2.29
C VAL A 79 -14.23 3.50 -2.33
N ASP A 80 -14.17 4.10 -1.15
CA ASP A 80 -14.05 5.55 -0.98
C ASP A 80 -12.60 6.01 -1.21
N PHE A 81 -11.62 5.14 -0.93
CA PHE A 81 -10.19 5.39 -1.13
C PHE A 81 -9.38 4.08 -1.14
N MET A 82 -8.12 4.15 -1.55
CA MET A 82 -7.14 3.05 -1.52
C MET A 82 -6.08 3.30 -0.45
N ILE A 83 -5.60 2.22 0.17
CA ILE A 83 -4.43 2.24 1.05
C ILE A 83 -3.42 1.24 0.52
N ALA A 84 -2.22 1.71 0.22
CA ALA A 84 -1.05 0.89 -0.06
C ALA A 84 -0.18 0.84 1.21
N GLU A 85 -0.12 -0.31 1.87
CA GLU A 85 0.53 -0.43 3.18
C GLU A 85 1.69 -1.44 3.27
N THR A 86 2.53 -1.23 4.27
CA THR A 86 3.65 -2.12 4.63
C THR A 86 4.70 -2.32 3.53
N PHE A 87 5.03 -1.27 2.77
CA PHE A 87 6.10 -1.35 1.78
C PHE A 87 7.48 -1.24 2.43
N TRP A 88 8.40 -2.10 1.99
CA TRP A 88 9.81 -2.12 2.42
C TRP A 88 10.69 -1.22 1.57
N ASP A 89 10.39 -1.19 0.27
CA ASP A 89 11.10 -0.44 -0.75
C ASP A 89 10.29 0.79 -1.16
N TYR A 90 10.97 1.92 -1.33
CA TYR A 90 10.34 3.11 -1.89
C TYR A 90 9.90 2.88 -3.33
N GLY A 91 10.73 2.21 -4.15
CA GLY A 91 10.42 1.93 -5.54
C GLY A 91 9.13 1.14 -5.75
N GLU A 92 8.88 0.13 -4.90
CA GLU A 92 7.64 -0.65 -4.95
C GLU A 92 6.43 0.19 -4.48
N ALA A 93 6.59 0.99 -3.42
CA ALA A 93 5.54 1.89 -2.97
C ALA A 93 5.18 2.95 -4.03
N SER A 94 6.17 3.48 -4.74
CA SER A 94 5.99 4.40 -5.88
C SER A 94 5.24 3.72 -7.03
N LEU A 95 5.54 2.45 -7.30
CA LEU A 95 4.80 1.66 -8.30
C LEU A 95 3.32 1.51 -7.90
N ALA A 96 3.05 1.11 -6.65
CA ALA A 96 1.68 1.00 -6.13
C ALA A 96 0.92 2.33 -6.22
N LEU A 97 1.57 3.45 -5.87
CA LEU A 97 1.00 4.79 -6.01
C LEU A 97 0.64 5.10 -7.47
N LYS A 98 1.55 4.87 -8.42
CA LYS A 98 1.30 5.09 -9.85
C LYS A 98 0.08 4.30 -10.32
N VAL A 99 -0.03 3.04 -9.92
CA VAL A 99 -1.18 2.19 -10.25
C VAL A 99 -2.46 2.78 -9.67
N MET A 100 -2.53 3.06 -8.36
CA MET A 100 -3.72 3.62 -7.71
C MET A 100 -4.20 4.92 -8.37
N LYS A 101 -3.27 5.79 -8.79
CA LYS A 101 -3.60 7.04 -9.47
C LYS A 101 -4.29 6.83 -10.82
N ARG A 102 -4.00 5.75 -11.55
CA ARG A 102 -4.72 5.41 -12.80
C ARG A 102 -6.21 5.15 -12.57
N PHE A 103 -6.60 4.71 -11.37
CA PHE A 103 -7.99 4.43 -11.00
C PHE A 103 -8.75 5.64 -10.44
N ASN A 104 -8.08 6.80 -10.34
CA ASN A 104 -8.64 8.07 -9.89
C ASN A 104 -9.40 7.92 -8.57
N LEU A 105 -8.73 7.33 -7.57
CA LEU A 105 -9.22 7.18 -6.20
C LEU A 105 -8.27 7.91 -5.25
N PRO A 106 -8.79 8.54 -4.17
CA PRO A 106 -7.93 9.05 -3.11
C PRO A 106 -7.03 7.93 -2.58
N ASN A 107 -5.77 8.23 -2.25
CA ASN A 107 -4.79 7.21 -1.90
C ASN A 107 -3.98 7.57 -0.65
N VAL A 108 -3.71 6.54 0.16
CA VAL A 108 -2.79 6.58 1.28
C VAL A 108 -1.64 5.63 0.95
N VAL A 109 -0.40 6.09 1.05
CA VAL A 109 0.78 5.24 0.88
C VAL A 109 1.57 5.21 2.19
N SER A 110 1.83 4.02 2.74
CA SER A 110 2.61 3.89 3.96
C SER A 110 3.86 3.03 3.79
N ILE A 111 4.99 3.54 4.27
CA ILE A 111 6.26 2.81 4.35
C ILE A 111 6.38 2.14 5.73
N CYS A 112 6.84 0.89 5.74
CA CYS A 112 7.14 0.19 6.98
C CYS A 112 8.60 0.41 7.38
N ALA A 113 8.82 1.26 8.38
CA ALA A 113 10.15 1.58 8.89
C ALA A 113 10.70 0.48 9.83
N THR A 114 11.01 -0.71 9.31
CA THR A 114 11.59 -1.82 10.08
C THR A 114 13.01 -1.55 10.55
N SER A 115 13.78 -0.78 9.79
CA SER A 115 15.19 -0.60 10.12
C SER A 115 15.37 0.40 11.27
N LYS A 116 16.30 0.08 12.19
CA LYS A 116 16.76 1.05 13.21
C LYS A 116 17.41 2.28 12.57
N LYS A 117 17.90 2.15 11.33
CA LYS A 117 18.55 3.21 10.55
C LYS A 117 17.55 4.15 9.86
N GLU A 118 16.25 3.87 9.91
CA GLU A 118 15.21 4.71 9.29
C GLU A 118 15.42 4.86 7.78
N ILE A 119 15.86 3.77 7.16
CA ILE A 119 16.09 3.61 5.72
C ILE A 119 15.24 2.45 5.18
N THR A 120 14.73 2.60 3.96
CA THR A 120 14.06 1.55 3.18
C THR A 120 15.05 0.49 2.71
N PHE A 121 14.55 -0.60 2.13
CA PHE A 121 15.39 -1.70 1.65
C PHE A 121 16.20 -1.32 0.39
N ASP A 122 15.65 -0.44 -0.45
CA ASP A 122 16.30 0.21 -1.59
C ASP A 122 17.13 1.46 -1.20
N GLU A 123 17.60 1.51 0.04
CA GLU A 123 18.54 2.52 0.57
C GLU A 123 18.08 3.99 0.52
N VAL A 124 16.77 4.24 0.58
CA VAL A 124 16.19 5.59 0.66
C VAL A 124 15.86 5.94 2.13
N PRO A 125 16.32 7.09 2.67
CA PRO A 125 15.90 7.53 4.00
C PRO A 125 14.38 7.68 4.07
N VAL A 126 13.74 7.16 5.12
CA VAL A 126 12.27 7.11 5.22
C VAL A 126 11.60 8.49 5.09
N PRO A 127 12.08 9.57 5.74
CA PRO A 127 11.50 10.91 5.51
C PRO A 127 11.59 11.36 4.06
N GLU A 128 12.69 11.03 3.37
CA GLU A 128 12.88 11.36 1.97
C GLU A 128 11.95 10.52 1.07
N ALA A 129 11.81 9.23 1.34
CA ALA A 129 10.87 8.36 0.62
C ALA A 129 9.43 8.89 0.70
N LEU A 130 8.96 9.31 1.89
CA LEU A 130 7.63 9.91 2.03
C LEU A 130 7.51 11.25 1.29
N ALA A 131 8.53 12.11 1.34
CA ALA A 131 8.52 13.38 0.61
C ALA A 131 8.48 13.16 -0.92
N ARG A 132 9.19 12.14 -1.41
CA ARG A 132 9.14 11.73 -2.83
C ARG A 132 7.75 11.23 -3.21
N LEU A 133 7.15 10.33 -2.43
CA LEU A 133 5.79 9.83 -2.65
C LEU A 133 4.74 10.96 -2.64
N GLU A 134 4.88 11.93 -1.73
CA GLU A 134 4.07 13.16 -1.75
C GLU A 134 4.26 13.94 -3.05
N SER A 135 5.51 14.12 -3.51
CA SER A 135 5.81 14.84 -4.76
C SER A 135 5.29 14.13 -6.00
N GLU A 136 5.20 12.80 -5.96
CA GLU A 136 4.56 11.96 -6.99
C GLU A 136 3.03 12.05 -6.94
N GLY A 137 2.50 12.74 -5.92
CA GLY A 137 1.10 13.10 -5.74
C GLY A 137 0.30 12.02 -5.04
N ALA A 138 0.86 11.42 -3.98
CA ALA A 138 0.07 10.75 -2.96
C ALA A 138 -0.79 11.76 -2.19
N ASP A 139 -2.05 11.42 -1.88
CA ASP A 139 -2.91 12.32 -1.10
C ASP A 139 -2.54 12.31 0.39
N VAL A 140 -2.10 11.15 0.88
CA VAL A 140 -1.57 10.96 2.23
C VAL A 140 -0.35 10.06 2.18
N VAL A 141 0.70 10.44 2.91
CA VAL A 141 1.85 9.58 3.19
C VAL A 141 1.91 9.24 4.67
N ALA A 142 2.28 8.00 5.00
CA ALA A 142 2.19 7.49 6.37
C ALA A 142 3.31 6.48 6.70
N LEU A 143 3.35 6.09 7.97
CA LEU A 143 4.19 5.00 8.48
C LEU A 143 3.32 4.00 9.22
N ASN A 144 3.64 2.70 9.12
CA ASN A 144 2.88 1.66 9.79
C ASN A 144 3.77 0.51 10.33
N CYS A 145 3.14 -0.40 11.09
CA CYS A 145 3.71 -1.65 11.59
C CYS A 145 4.98 -1.47 12.45
N ALA A 146 5.95 -2.38 12.34
CA ALA A 146 7.32 -2.54 12.91
C ALA A 146 7.79 -1.79 14.17
N ARG A 147 7.35 -0.57 14.41
CA ARG A 147 7.72 0.30 15.52
C ARG A 147 6.53 0.54 16.45
N GLY A 148 6.78 0.45 17.76
CA GLY A 148 5.83 0.93 18.75
C GLY A 148 5.78 2.47 18.83
N PRO A 149 4.78 3.06 19.51
CA PRO A 149 4.60 4.52 19.54
C PRO A 149 5.85 5.30 19.98
N LYS A 150 6.59 4.78 20.97
CA LYS A 150 7.82 5.43 21.48
C LYS A 150 8.92 5.58 20.44
N THR A 151 9.02 4.65 19.48
CA THR A 151 10.03 4.69 18.42
C THR A 151 9.47 5.24 17.12
N MET A 152 8.15 5.20 16.91
CA MET A 152 7.51 5.76 15.72
C MET A 152 7.36 7.28 15.80
N LEU A 153 6.97 7.83 16.95
CA LEU A 153 6.68 9.27 17.08
C LEU A 153 7.86 10.18 16.70
N PRO A 154 9.11 9.92 17.14
CA PRO A 154 10.24 10.75 16.72
C PRO A 154 10.50 10.72 15.21
N LEU A 155 10.21 9.59 14.55
CA LEU A 155 10.34 9.45 13.10
C LEU A 155 9.22 10.22 12.37
N ILE A 156 7.98 10.14 12.87
CA ILE A 156 6.87 10.94 12.34
C ILE A 156 7.20 12.43 12.39
N GLU A 157 7.79 12.94 13.48
CA GLU A 157 8.18 14.35 13.57
C GLU A 157 9.26 14.73 12.53
N LYS A 158 10.20 13.83 12.22
CA LYS A 158 11.15 14.04 11.11
C LYS A 158 10.44 14.08 9.76
N CYS A 159 9.46 13.20 9.53
CA CYS A 159 8.68 13.16 8.30
C CYS A 159 7.82 14.43 8.13
N LYS A 160 7.17 14.92 9.19
CA LYS A 160 6.40 16.18 9.16
C LYS A 160 7.23 17.40 8.78
N ALA A 161 8.53 17.40 9.10
CA ALA A 161 9.43 18.49 8.74
C ALA A 161 9.67 18.58 7.21
N VAL A 162 9.43 17.50 6.47
CA VAL A 162 9.70 17.42 5.02
C VAL A 162 8.46 17.14 4.17
N CYS A 163 7.40 16.60 4.75
CA CYS A 163 6.13 16.31 4.08
C CYS A 163 5.05 17.34 4.47
N LYS A 164 4.43 17.99 3.49
CA LYS A 164 3.39 19.01 3.74
C LYS A 164 2.04 18.39 4.08
N VAL A 165 1.69 17.27 3.46
CA VAL A 165 0.45 16.50 3.71
C VAL A 165 0.41 15.87 5.11
N MET A 166 1.52 15.90 5.85
CA MET A 166 1.60 15.41 7.23
C MET A 166 1.47 16.51 8.29
N GLN A 167 1.36 17.79 7.89
CA GLN A 167 1.20 18.94 8.78
C GLN A 167 -0.24 19.07 9.29
#